data_AF-A0AA95S7M3-F1
#
_entry.id   AF-A0AA95S7M3-F1
#
_cell.length_a   1.000
_cell.length_b   1.000
_cell.length_c   1.000
_cell.angle_alpha   90.00
_cell.angle_beta   90.00
_cell.angle_gamma   90.00
#
_symmetry.space_group_name_H-M   'P 1'
#
loop_
_entity.id
_entity.type
_entity.pdbx_description
1 polymer ?
#
loop_
_entity_poly.entity_id
_entity_poly.type
_entity_poly.pdbx_seq_one_letter_code
_entity_poly.pdbx_strand_id
1 'polypeptide(L)'
;MFSFILLGCSLKTQTLPEFYTKDLGDVTKIVIVKGSTGNKKTIVEKAVIEEFLTKMKEIKFIPEENQEERKGWSYSIRLYKDAEKTFQFELTKVNGNYYYTKPDIYPIVDDFYKNLNVPEN
;
A
#
# COMPACT_ATOMS: atom_id res chain seq x y z
N MET A 1 0.99 21.17 36.98
CA MET A 1 1.64 21.10 35.66
C MET A 1 1.76 19.64 35.29
N PHE A 2 0.82 19.11 34.51
CA PHE A 2 0.87 17.71 34.04
C PHE A 2 1.86 17.65 32.89
N SER A 3 3.07 17.14 33.14
CA SER A 3 4.01 16.77 32.10
C SER A 3 3.52 15.48 31.43
N PHE A 4 2.94 15.59 30.23
CA PHE A 4 2.84 14.47 29.32
C PHE A 4 4.24 14.16 28.80
N ILE A 5 4.80 13.04 29.23
CA ILE A 5 5.95 12.44 28.57
C ILE A 5 5.43 11.91 27.23
N LEU A 6 5.61 12.70 26.16
CA LEU A 6 5.51 12.20 24.79
C LEU A 6 6.65 11.19 24.62
N LEU A 7 6.37 9.92 24.89
CA LEU A 7 7.17 8.84 24.35
C LEU A 7 7.10 9.03 22.83
N GLY A 8 8.16 9.58 22.24
CA GLY A 8 8.35 9.61 20.81
C GLY A 8 8.37 8.16 20.33
N CYS A 9 7.21 7.65 19.92
CA CYS A 9 7.08 6.32 19.37
C CYS A 9 7.87 6.34 18.06
N SER A 10 9.07 5.75 18.05
CA SER A 10 9.81 5.56 16.82
C SER A 10 8.98 4.69 15.89
N LEU A 11 8.85 5.11 14.63
CA LEU A 11 8.21 4.30 13.60
C LEU A 11 8.93 2.95 13.51
N LYS A 12 8.17 1.87 13.34
CA LYS A 12 8.71 0.51 13.25
C LYS A 12 8.61 0.00 11.81
N THR A 13 9.54 -0.89 11.47
CA THR A 13 9.41 -1.70 10.26
C THR A 13 8.15 -2.54 10.36
N GLN A 14 7.32 -2.51 9.33
CA GLN A 14 6.05 -3.22 9.27
C GLN A 14 5.81 -3.80 7.88
N THR A 15 4.98 -4.82 7.80
CA THR A 15 4.48 -5.46 6.58
C THR A 15 3.04 -4.99 6.31
N LEU A 16 2.52 -5.29 5.12
CA LEU A 16 1.13 -4.96 4.80
C LEU A 16 0.11 -5.55 5.81
N PRO A 17 0.20 -6.82 6.24
CA PRO A 17 -0.68 -7.37 7.28
C PRO A 17 -0.57 -6.65 8.63
N GLU A 18 0.61 -6.13 8.99
CA GLU A 18 0.78 -5.41 10.25
C GLU A 18 0.13 -4.01 10.20
N PHE A 19 0.17 -3.33 9.05
CA PHE A 19 -0.59 -2.10 8.85
C PHE A 19 -2.09 -2.34 8.72
N TYR A 20 -2.49 -3.44 8.09
CA TYR A 20 -3.86 -3.81 7.83
C TYR A 20 -4.38 -4.73 8.92
N THR A 21 -4.91 -4.15 10.01
CA THR A 21 -5.40 -4.88 11.19
C THR A 21 -6.63 -5.77 10.95
N LYS A 22 -7.16 -5.81 9.72
CA LYS A 22 -8.26 -6.69 9.30
C LYS A 22 -7.68 -7.92 8.58
N ASP A 23 -8.50 -8.93 8.31
CA ASP A 23 -8.07 -10.07 7.52
C ASP A 23 -7.88 -9.67 6.04
N LEU A 24 -6.68 -9.87 5.48
CA LEU A 24 -6.44 -9.64 4.05
C LEU A 24 -7.29 -10.55 3.15
N GLY A 25 -7.75 -11.70 3.66
CA GLY A 25 -8.70 -12.59 2.98
C GLY A 25 -10.09 -11.99 2.77
N ASP A 26 -10.44 -10.93 3.51
CA ASP A 26 -11.71 -10.20 3.33
C ASP A 26 -11.68 -9.18 2.19
N VAL A 27 -10.53 -8.98 1.55
CA VAL A 27 -10.42 -8.01 0.44
C VAL A 27 -11.15 -8.55 -0.78
N THR A 28 -12.20 -7.84 -1.21
CA THR A 28 -13.00 -8.23 -2.39
C THR A 28 -12.75 -7.34 -3.61
N LYS A 29 -12.01 -6.24 -3.45
CA LYS A 29 -11.62 -5.36 -4.56
C LYS A 29 -10.31 -4.64 -4.28
N ILE A 30 -9.48 -4.53 -5.31
CA ILE A 30 -8.27 -3.72 -5.32
C ILE A 30 -8.38 -2.68 -6.43
N VAL A 31 -8.01 -1.44 -6.13
CA VAL A 31 -7.85 -0.39 -7.14
C VAL A 31 -6.40 0.08 -7.11
N ILE A 32 -5.71 -0.04 -8.25
CA ILE A 32 -4.36 0.45 -8.44
C ILE A 32 -4.42 1.67 -9.36
N VAL A 33 -3.94 2.80 -8.87
CA VAL A 33 -3.84 4.05 -9.64
C VAL A 33 -2.38 4.30 -9.99
N LYS A 34 -2.08 4.61 -11.24
CA LYS A 34 -0.75 5.01 -11.70
C LYS A 34 -0.59 6.52 -11.56
N GLY A 35 0.38 6.98 -10.78
CA GLY A 35 0.50 8.40 -10.43
C GLY A 35 0.91 9.30 -11.60
N SER A 36 1.63 8.77 -12.59
CA SER A 36 2.08 9.55 -13.75
C SER A 36 0.95 9.91 -14.73
N THR A 37 -0.13 9.12 -14.76
CA THR A 37 -1.24 9.30 -15.72
C THR A 37 -2.60 9.48 -15.06
N GLY A 38 -2.75 9.06 -13.81
CA GLY A 38 -4.03 8.96 -13.14
C GLY A 38 -4.86 7.72 -13.52
N ASN A 39 -4.38 6.91 -14.48
CA ASN A 39 -5.11 5.73 -14.95
C ASN A 39 -5.28 4.71 -13.82
N LYS A 40 -6.49 4.16 -13.72
CA LYS A 40 -6.84 3.17 -12.70
C LYS A 40 -7.13 1.80 -13.31
N LYS A 41 -6.67 0.76 -12.64
CA LYS A 41 -7.10 -0.63 -12.86
C LYS A 41 -7.85 -1.11 -11.62
N THR A 42 -9.06 -1.61 -11.85
CA THR A 42 -9.92 -2.17 -10.79
C THR A 42 -9.95 -3.68 -10.93
N ILE A 43 -9.65 -4.37 -9.84
CA ILE A 43 -9.54 -5.82 -9.78
C ILE A 43 -10.62 -6.31 -8.82
N VAL A 44 -11.48 -7.20 -9.30
CA VAL A 44 -12.54 -7.87 -8.52
C VAL A 44 -12.45 -9.40 -8.60
N GLU A 45 -11.60 -9.92 -9.49
CA GLU A 45 -11.37 -11.36 -9.62
C GLU A 45 -10.57 -11.87 -8.42
N LYS A 46 -11.14 -12.83 -7.68
CA LYS A 46 -10.62 -13.26 -6.39
C LYS A 46 -9.20 -13.85 -6.50
N ALA A 47 -8.96 -14.70 -7.51
CA ALA A 47 -7.65 -15.30 -7.72
C ALA A 47 -6.55 -14.25 -7.98
N VAL A 48 -6.88 -13.17 -8.71
CA VAL A 48 -5.95 -12.08 -9.03
C VAL A 48 -5.67 -11.21 -7.79
N ILE A 49 -6.69 -10.98 -6.95
CA ILE A 49 -6.54 -10.31 -5.65
C ILE A 49 -5.61 -11.11 -4.75
N GLU A 50 -5.85 -12.41 -4.60
CA GLU A 50 -5.04 -13.30 -3.77
C GLU A 50 -3.58 -13.39 -4.25
N GLU A 51 -3.36 -13.46 -5.56
CA GLU A 51 -2.01 -13.42 -6.14
C GLU A 51 -1.28 -12.13 -5.77
N PHE A 52 -1.95 -10.98 -5.92
CA PHE A 52 -1.37 -9.69 -5.57
C PHE A 52 -1.03 -9.62 -4.09
N LEU A 53 -1.99 -9.89 -3.20
CA LEU A 53 -1.79 -9.78 -1.74
C LEU A 53 -0.72 -10.76 -1.25
N THR A 54 -0.59 -11.93 -1.87
CA THR A 54 0.48 -12.89 -1.55
C THR A 54 1.87 -12.34 -1.86
N LYS A 55 2.04 -11.58 -2.94
CA LYS A 55 3.32 -10.91 -3.25
C LYS A 55 3.62 -9.78 -2.27
N MET A 56 2.58 -9.10 -1.78
CA MET A 56 2.71 -7.90 -0.94
C MET A 56 2.95 -8.23 0.54
N LYS A 57 2.48 -9.37 1.03
CA LYS A 57 2.48 -9.69 2.48
C LYS A 57 3.87 -9.75 3.11
N GLU A 58 4.89 -10.12 2.34
CA GLU A 58 6.28 -10.26 2.82
C GLU A 58 7.11 -8.97 2.67
N ILE A 59 6.55 -7.94 2.03
CA ILE A 59 7.27 -6.68 1.80
C ILE A 59 7.38 -5.92 3.11
N LYS A 60 8.62 -5.65 3.52
CA LYS A 60 8.93 -4.85 4.71
C LYS A 60 9.00 -3.39 4.34
N PHE A 61 8.13 -2.58 4.91
CA PHE A 61 8.19 -1.12 4.89
C PHE A 61 9.06 -0.67 6.05
N ILE A 62 10.23 -0.15 5.74
CA ILE A 62 11.21 0.31 6.73
C ILE A 62 11.16 1.84 6.76
N PRO A 63 10.84 2.45 7.92
CA PRO A 63 10.72 3.90 8.02
C PRO A 63 11.99 4.59 7.57
N GLU A 64 11.85 5.62 6.74
CA GLU A 64 12.97 6.47 6.38
C GLU A 64 13.32 7.41 7.54
N GLU A 65 14.62 7.72 7.71
CA GLU A 65 15.04 8.73 8.68
C GLU A 65 14.51 10.12 8.30
N ASN A 66 14.50 10.43 7.00
CA ASN A 66 13.92 11.67 6.47
C ASN A 66 12.42 11.51 6.20
N GLN A 67 11.60 12.14 7.05
CA GLN A 67 10.13 12.18 6.95
C GLN A 67 9.60 13.50 6.36
N GLU A 68 10.44 14.34 5.76
CA GLU A 68 10.02 15.57 5.07
C GLU A 68 8.99 15.26 3.97
N GLU A 69 8.06 16.19 3.77
CA GLU A 69 7.01 16.04 2.78
C GLU A 69 7.57 15.99 1.36
N ARG A 70 7.05 15.04 0.56
CA ARG A 70 7.43 14.80 -0.83
C ARG A 70 6.22 14.97 -1.72
N LYS A 71 6.46 15.43 -2.95
CA LYS A 71 5.43 15.57 -3.97
C LYS A 71 5.46 14.38 -4.93
N GLY A 72 4.28 13.92 -5.31
CA GLY A 72 4.11 12.84 -6.27
C GLY A 72 4.29 11.45 -5.65
N TRP A 73 3.83 10.44 -6.39
CA TRP A 73 3.90 9.02 -6.04
C TRP A 73 3.77 8.19 -7.33
N SER A 74 4.37 6.99 -7.36
CA SER A 74 4.34 6.13 -8.55
C SER A 74 3.03 5.36 -8.69
N TYR A 75 2.60 4.72 -7.61
CA TYR A 75 1.32 4.00 -7.55
C TYR A 75 0.63 4.23 -6.21
N SER A 76 -0.70 4.31 -6.25
CA SER A 76 -1.57 4.29 -5.07
C SER A 76 -2.44 3.05 -5.12
N ILE A 77 -2.43 2.28 -4.04
CA ILE A 77 -3.17 1.02 -3.90
C ILE A 77 -4.28 1.24 -2.88
N ARG A 78 -5.50 0.82 -3.23
CA ARG A 78 -6.68 0.89 -2.38
C ARG A 78 -7.28 -0.50 -2.23
N LEU A 79 -7.48 -0.93 -0.98
CA LEU A 79 -8.11 -2.19 -0.63
C LEU A 79 -9.54 -1.93 -0.17
N TYR A 80 -10.44 -2.84 -0.54
CA TYR A 80 -11.85 -2.74 -0.22
C TYR A 80 -12.39 -4.08 0.30
N LYS A 81 -13.32 -3.99 1.26
CA LYS A 81 -14.26 -5.04 1.60
C LYS A 81 -15.62 -4.60 1.08
N ASP A 82 -16.11 -5.31 0.08
CA ASP A 82 -17.29 -4.96 -0.71
C ASP A 82 -17.20 -3.53 -1.32
N ALA A 83 -18.06 -2.63 -0.87
CA ALA A 83 -18.07 -1.23 -1.28
C ALA A 83 -17.20 -0.34 -0.38
N GLU A 84 -16.82 -0.79 0.81
CA GLU A 84 -16.08 0.00 1.80
C GLU A 84 -14.58 0.00 1.48
N LYS A 85 -13.97 1.18 1.38
CA LYS A 85 -12.51 1.31 1.31
C LYS A 85 -11.93 1.06 2.70
N THR A 86 -11.22 -0.05 2.86
CA THR A 86 -10.68 -0.46 4.16
C THR A 86 -9.24 0.01 4.37
N PHE A 87 -8.48 0.21 3.30
CA PHE A 87 -7.09 0.66 3.40
C PHE A 87 -6.61 1.35 2.13
N GLN A 88 -5.62 2.24 2.28
CA GLN A 88 -4.95 2.89 1.16
C GLN A 88 -3.50 3.20 1.51
N PHE A 89 -2.61 2.96 0.57
CA PHE A 89 -1.20 3.33 0.69
C PHE A 89 -0.60 3.69 -0.67
N GLU A 90 0.51 4.41 -0.62
CA GLU A 90 1.41 4.63 -1.76
C GLU A 90 2.64 3.74 -1.56
N LEU A 91 3.38 3.46 -2.63
CA LEU A 91 4.53 2.54 -2.57
C LEU A 91 5.60 2.95 -1.53
N THR A 92 5.72 4.24 -1.28
CA THR A 92 6.70 4.82 -0.35
C THR A 92 6.04 5.54 0.81
N LYS A 93 4.71 5.49 0.95
CA LYS A 93 4.00 6.26 1.99
C LYS A 93 2.79 5.50 2.53
N VAL A 94 2.79 5.27 3.84
CA VAL A 94 1.72 4.58 4.55
C VAL A 94 1.33 5.41 5.77
N ASN A 95 0.02 5.67 5.95
CA ASN A 95 -0.49 6.45 7.08
C ASN A 95 0.24 7.80 7.30
N GLY A 96 0.66 8.46 6.22
CA GLY A 96 1.35 9.75 6.26
C GLY A 96 2.88 9.69 6.39
N ASN A 97 3.46 8.53 6.70
CA ASN A 97 4.91 8.37 6.91
C ASN A 97 5.59 7.73 5.70
N TYR A 98 6.85 8.07 5.47
CA TYR A 98 7.66 7.58 4.36
C TYR A 98 8.46 6.33 4.72
N TYR A 99 8.51 5.40 3.77
CA TYR A 99 9.18 4.12 3.90
C TYR A 99 9.90 3.77 2.60
N TYR A 100 11.07 3.14 2.74
CA TYR A 100 11.60 2.30 1.68
C TYR A 100 11.18 0.85 1.92
N THR A 101 11.23 0.01 0.89
CA THR A 101 10.75 -1.37 0.98
C THR A 101 11.86 -2.40 0.75
N LYS A 102 11.74 -3.56 1.41
CA LYS A 102 12.56 -4.75 1.16
C LYS A 102 11.68 -6.00 1.02
N PRO A 103 11.66 -6.68 -0.14
CA PRO A 103 12.25 -6.26 -1.42
C PRO A 103 11.66 -4.93 -1.92
N ASP A 104 12.28 -4.31 -2.93
CA ASP A 104 11.73 -3.12 -3.57
C ASP A 104 10.36 -3.44 -4.19
N ILE A 105 9.34 -2.73 -3.70
CA ILE A 105 7.94 -2.88 -4.08
C ILE A 105 7.65 -2.35 -5.49
N TYR A 106 8.43 -1.38 -5.99
CA TYR A 106 8.14 -0.73 -7.26
C TYR A 106 8.06 -1.70 -8.44
N PRO A 107 9.10 -2.50 -8.74
CA PRO A 107 9.05 -3.43 -9.87
C PRO A 107 7.93 -4.45 -9.73
N ILE A 108 7.65 -4.91 -8.50
CA ILE A 108 6.58 -5.89 -8.23
C ILE A 108 5.20 -5.32 -8.63
N VAL A 109 4.91 -4.08 -8.21
CA VAL A 109 3.62 -3.44 -8.51
C VAL A 109 3.53 -2.99 -9.96
N ASP A 110 4.62 -2.46 -10.53
CA ASP A 110 4.67 -2.00 -11.92
C ASP A 110 4.48 -3.16 -12.90
N ASP A 111 5.17 -4.28 -12.68
CA ASP A 111 5.03 -5.49 -13.50
C ASP A 111 3.62 -6.09 -13.36
N PHE A 112 3.09 -6.14 -12.14
CA PHE A 112 1.73 -6.60 -11.92
C PHE A 112 0.72 -5.71 -12.69
N TYR A 113 0.81 -4.39 -12.54
CA TYR A 113 -0.08 -3.44 -13.20
C TYR A 113 -0.07 -3.57 -14.73
N LYS A 114 1.12 -3.65 -15.34
CA LYS A 114 1.26 -3.78 -16.79
C LYS A 114 0.68 -5.09 -17.33
N ASN A 115 0.85 -6.19 -16.59
CA ASN A 115 0.39 -7.51 -17.00
C ASN A 115 -1.08 -7.80 -16.67
N LEU A 116 -1.77 -6.91 -15.92
CA LEU A 116 -3.20 -7.03 -15.69
C LEU A 116 -3.99 -6.87 -17.00
N ASN A 117 -4.69 -7.93 -17.38
CA ASN A 117 -5.64 -7.90 -18.50
C ASN A 117 -7.01 -7.33 -18.07
N VAL A 118 -7.00 -6.08 -17.58
CA VAL A 118 -8.21 -5.31 -17.27
C VAL A 118 -8.12 -3.93 -17.90
N PRO A 119 -9.25 -3.33 -18.34
CA PRO A 119 -9.24 -1.99 -18.92
C PRO A 119 -8.70 -0.93 -17.93
N GLU A 120 -7.93 0.01 -18.47
CA GLU A 120 -7.58 1.25 -17.76
C GLU A 120 -8.74 2.24 -17.86
N ASN A 121 -9.05 2.92 -16.76
CA ASN A 121 -10.14 3.90 -16.64
C ASN A 121 -9.72 5.16 -15.87
#